data_AF-A0A7C9AXB2-F1
#
_entry.id   AF-A0A7C9AXB2-F1
#
_cell.length_a   1.000
_cell.length_b   1.000
_cell.length_c   1.000
_cell.angle_alpha   90.00
_cell.angle_beta   90.00
_cell.angle_gamma   90.00
#
_symmetry.space_group_name_H-M   'P 1'
#
loop_
_entity.id
_entity.type
_entity.pdbx_description
1 polymer ?
#
loop_
_entity_poly.entity_id
_entity_poly.type
_entity_poly.pdbx_seq_one_letter_code
_entity_poly.pdbx_strand_id
1 'polypeptide(L)'
;GIAKASLQVAELTQDHHPDRDDEKARIIASGGFISFSGVPIVNGILAVSRAIGDVSLRRYGVIAEPEMTGWLYLKPSDAFLVVASDGVFESLSSQEVCSLLQVHSR
;
A
#
# COMPACT_ATOMS: atom_id res chain seq x y z
N GLY A 1 18.06 -24.93 -24.05
CA GLY A 1 17.84 -23.50 -23.73
C GLY A 1 17.54 -23.40 -22.26
N ILE A 2 18.34 -22.68 -21.49
CA ILE A 2 18.14 -22.54 -20.05
C ILE A 2 17.01 -21.54 -19.86
N ALA A 3 15.88 -21.97 -19.29
CA ALA A 3 14.82 -21.05 -18.90
C ALA A 3 15.42 -20.01 -17.93
N LYS A 4 15.31 -18.73 -18.28
CA LYS A 4 15.74 -17.63 -17.42
C LYS A 4 14.79 -17.64 -16.21
N ALA A 5 15.29 -17.96 -15.02
CA ALA A 5 14.47 -17.99 -13.81
C ALA A 5 13.82 -16.61 -13.62
N SER A 6 12.49 -16.51 -13.67
CA SER A 6 11.76 -15.25 -13.48
C SER A 6 11.48 -15.05 -12.00
N LEU A 7 11.77 -13.85 -11.48
CA LEU A 7 11.33 -13.49 -10.14
C LEU A 7 9.80 -13.39 -10.10
N GLN A 8 9.21 -13.84 -8.99
CA GLN A 8 7.77 -13.73 -8.74
C GLN A 8 7.52 -12.66 -7.67
N VAL A 9 6.36 -12.01 -7.78
CA VAL A 9 5.93 -10.97 -6.84
C VAL A 9 4.91 -11.56 -5.88
N ALA A 10 5.08 -11.25 -4.60
CA ALA A 10 4.07 -11.45 -3.57
C ALA A 10 3.85 -10.12 -2.85
N GLU A 11 2.64 -9.57 -2.94
CA GLU A 11 2.26 -8.38 -2.17
C GLU A 11 2.11 -8.73 -0.70
N LEU A 12 2.76 -7.96 0.16
CA LEU A 12 2.77 -8.17 1.61
C LEU A 12 1.88 -7.20 2.37
N THR A 13 1.45 -6.13 1.71
CA THR A 13 0.59 -5.07 2.25
C THR A 13 -0.51 -4.75 1.25
N GLN A 14 -1.59 -4.16 1.74
CA GLN A 14 -2.62 -3.55 0.90
C GLN A 14 -2.75 -2.09 1.31
N ASP A 15 -2.78 -1.20 0.32
CA ASP A 15 -2.87 0.23 0.59
C ASP A 15 -4.13 0.59 1.37
N HIS A 16 -3.96 1.41 2.41
CA HIS A 16 -5.05 1.99 3.18
C HIS A 16 -5.66 3.18 2.44
N HIS A 17 -6.17 2.94 1.24
CA HIS A 17 -6.75 3.97 0.40
C HIS A 17 -8.16 4.36 0.87
N PRO A 18 -8.56 5.65 0.81
CA PRO A 18 -9.85 6.10 1.34
C PRO A 18 -11.11 5.50 0.70
N ASP A 19 -10.99 4.85 -0.47
CA ASP A 19 -12.10 4.17 -1.13
C ASP A 19 -12.16 2.65 -0.88
N ARG A 20 -11.19 2.08 -0.15
CA ARG A 20 -11.23 0.67 0.28
C ARG A 20 -12.46 0.47 1.16
N ASP A 21 -13.26 -0.55 0.89
CA ASP A 21 -14.62 -0.67 1.44
C ASP A 21 -14.68 -0.58 2.98
N ASP A 22 -13.77 -1.24 3.68
CA ASP A 22 -13.66 -1.24 5.14
C ASP A 22 -13.17 0.11 5.69
N GLU A 23 -12.18 0.72 5.04
CA GLU A 23 -11.63 2.03 5.41
C GLU A 23 -12.69 3.13 5.23
N LYS A 24 -13.37 3.13 4.08
CA LYS A 24 -14.47 4.03 3.74
C LYS A 24 -15.63 3.87 4.72
N ALA A 25 -16.02 2.64 5.04
CA ALA A 25 -17.07 2.37 6.01
C ALA A 25 -16.72 2.93 7.40
N ARG A 26 -15.48 2.74 7.87
CA ARG A 26 -15.00 3.30 9.15
C ARG A 26 -15.05 4.83 9.16
N ILE A 27 -14.60 5.47 8.08
CA ILE A 27 -14.60 6.94 7.96
C ILE A 27 -16.03 7.49 8.01
N ILE A 28 -16.95 6.91 7.22
CA ILE A 28 -18.36 7.33 7.20
C ILE A 28 -19.02 7.10 8.56
N ALA A 29 -18.79 5.95 9.20
CA ALA A 29 -19.31 5.66 10.53
C ALA A 29 -18.78 6.63 11.61
N SER A 30 -17.61 7.21 11.39
CA SER A 30 -17.00 8.22 12.27
C SER A 30 -17.42 9.66 11.93
N GLY A 31 -18.38 9.85 11.00
CA GLY A 31 -18.87 11.16 10.58
C GLY A 31 -17.93 11.91 9.61
N GLY A 32 -16.94 11.23 9.05
CA GLY A 32 -16.15 11.72 7.93
C GLY A 32 -16.82 11.48 6.58
N PHE A 33 -16.21 11.98 5.51
CA PHE A 33 -16.65 11.74 4.14
C PHE A 33 -15.46 11.57 3.21
N ILE A 34 -15.70 10.94 2.06
CA ILE A 34 -14.71 10.81 0.98
C ILE A 34 -15.07 11.81 -0.12
N SER A 35 -14.16 12.74 -0.38
CA SER A 35 -14.20 13.62 -1.54
C SER A 35 -13.33 13.05 -2.66
N PHE A 36 -13.50 13.54 -3.89
CA PHE A 36 -12.69 13.14 -5.03
C PHE A 36 -12.10 14.39 -5.71
N SER A 37 -10.77 14.42 -5.83
CA SER A 37 -10.04 15.45 -6.58
C SER A 37 -8.82 14.82 -7.23
N GLY A 38 -9.05 14.08 -8.32
CA GLY A 38 -8.04 13.22 -8.95
C GLY A 38 -7.85 11.89 -8.22
N VAL A 39 -7.84 11.92 -6.89
CA VAL A 39 -7.85 10.77 -5.99
C VAL A 39 -8.92 10.91 -4.90
N PRO A 40 -9.37 9.81 -4.28
CA PRO A 40 -10.16 9.82 -3.04
C PRO A 40 -9.42 10.48 -1.88
N ILE A 41 -10.08 11.40 -1.19
CA ILE A 41 -9.50 12.21 -0.12
C ILE A 41 -10.47 12.30 1.06
N VAL A 42 -10.01 11.93 2.26
CA VAL A 42 -10.74 12.04 3.53
C VAL A 42 -10.97 13.49 3.89
N ASN A 43 -12.23 13.88 4.03
CA ASN A 43 -12.70 15.24 4.33
C ASN A 43 -12.08 16.34 3.44
N GLY A 44 -11.61 15.99 2.24
CA GLY A 44 -10.89 16.93 1.34
C GLY A 44 -9.49 17.32 1.81
N ILE A 45 -8.91 16.61 2.77
CA ILE A 45 -7.61 16.96 3.39
C ILE A 45 -6.54 15.88 3.15
N LEU A 46 -6.86 14.59 3.35
CA LEU A 46 -5.84 13.52 3.37
C LEU A 46 -6.15 12.38 2.38
N ALA A 47 -5.19 12.05 1.51
CA ALA A 47 -5.34 11.02 0.46
C ALA A 47 -5.07 9.58 0.94
N VAL A 48 -4.92 9.38 2.25
CA VAL A 48 -4.81 8.06 2.90
C VAL A 48 -5.81 7.98 4.04
N SER A 49 -6.25 6.76 4.37
CA SER A 49 -7.25 6.52 5.44
C SER A 49 -6.62 6.19 6.79
N ARG A 50 -5.31 5.92 6.83
CA ARG A 50 -4.52 5.69 8.03
C ARG A 50 -3.25 6.50 7.98
N ALA A 51 -2.88 7.10 9.12
CA ALA A 51 -1.68 7.90 9.26
C ALA A 51 -1.27 8.01 10.73
N ILE A 52 0.04 8.04 10.98
CA ILE A 52 0.58 8.47 12.26
C ILE A 52 0.58 10.00 12.27
N GLY A 53 -0.25 10.61 13.12
CA GLY A 53 -0.43 12.05 13.14
C GLY A 53 -1.88 12.44 12.83
N ASP A 54 -2.06 13.42 11.94
CA ASP A 54 -3.36 13.92 11.43
C ASP A 54 -4.45 14.04 12.51
N VAL A 55 -4.07 14.63 13.64
CA VAL A 55 -4.88 14.65 14.87
C VAL A 55 -6.27 15.27 14.63
N SER A 56 -6.37 16.26 13.75
CA SER A 56 -7.64 16.89 13.36
C SER A 56 -8.60 15.93 12.64
N LEU A 57 -8.07 14.90 11.97
CA LEU A 57 -8.84 13.90 11.24
C LEU A 57 -9.11 12.61 12.04
N ARG A 58 -8.46 12.44 13.19
CA ARG A 58 -8.66 11.25 14.05
C ARG A 58 -10.12 11.03 14.44
N ARG A 59 -10.86 12.11 14.71
CA ARG A 59 -12.29 12.06 15.04
C ARG A 59 -13.18 11.60 13.88
N TYR A 60 -12.65 11.60 12.65
CA TYR A 60 -13.34 11.22 11.42
C TYR A 60 -12.89 9.86 10.88
N GLY A 61 -12.25 9.03 11.72
CA GLY A 61 -11.92 7.65 11.38
C GLY A 61 -10.54 7.45 10.73
N VAL A 62 -9.70 8.49 10.67
CA VAL A 62 -8.27 8.32 10.35
C VAL A 62 -7.55 7.78 11.59
N ILE A 63 -6.92 6.62 11.46
CA ILE A 63 -6.29 5.91 12.58
C ILE A 63 -4.82 5.63 12.30
N ALA A 64 -4.04 5.46 13.37
CA ALA A 64 -2.62 5.08 13.29
C ALA A 64 -2.40 3.57 13.43
N GLU A 65 -3.48 2.79 13.63
CA GLU A 65 -3.38 1.33 13.82
C GLU A 65 -2.97 0.65 12.50
N PRO A 66 -1.84 -0.07 12.46
CA PRO A 66 -1.40 -0.75 11.26
C PRO A 66 -2.28 -1.97 10.94
N GLU A 67 -2.10 -2.53 9.75
CA GLU A 67 -2.64 -3.84 9.38
C GLU A 67 -1.49 -4.85 9.35
N MET A 68 -1.63 -5.94 10.09
CA MET A 68 -0.59 -6.96 10.24
C MET A 68 -1.01 -8.23 9.49
N THR A 69 -0.20 -8.69 8.54
CA THR A 69 -0.43 -9.93 7.78
C THR A 69 0.11 -11.19 8.49
N GLY A 70 0.66 -11.02 9.70
CA GLY A 70 1.22 -12.09 10.53
C GLY A 70 2.71 -12.32 10.31
N TRP A 71 3.22 -13.43 10.83
CA TRP A 71 4.63 -13.82 10.68
C TRP A 71 4.83 -14.62 9.39
N LEU A 72 5.79 -14.18 8.57
CA LEU A 72 6.21 -14.90 7.37
C LEU A 72 7.66 -15.37 7.53
N TYR A 73 7.92 -16.63 7.18
CA TYR A 73 9.26 -17.19 7.19
C TYR A 73 9.90 -17.03 5.81
N LEU A 74 11.12 -16.48 5.79
CA LEU A 74 11.92 -16.41 4.57
C LEU A 74 12.31 -17.81 4.10
N LYS A 75 12.06 -18.09 2.83
CA LYS A 75 12.49 -19.30 2.15
C LYS A 75 13.83 -19.04 1.46
N PRO A 76 14.66 -20.08 1.22
CA PRO A 76 15.87 -19.93 0.42
C PRO A 76 15.64 -19.38 -1.01
N SER A 77 14.41 -19.45 -1.51
CA SER A 77 14.00 -18.90 -2.81
C SER A 77 13.67 -17.40 -2.79
N ASP A 78 13.51 -16.80 -1.61
CA ASP A 78 13.12 -15.39 -1.50
C ASP A 78 14.36 -14.53 -1.72
N ALA A 79 14.37 -13.76 -2.80
CA ALA A 79 15.55 -13.03 -3.25
C ALA A 79 15.60 -11.58 -2.74
N PHE A 80 14.45 -10.92 -2.63
CA PHE A 80 14.35 -9.50 -2.31
C PHE A 80 13.12 -9.22 -1.43
N LEU A 81 13.25 -8.24 -0.53
CA LEU A 81 12.13 -7.54 0.10
C LEU A 81 12.17 -6.10 -0.42
N VAL A 82 11.09 -5.65 -1.04
CA VAL A 82 10.96 -4.29 -1.55
C VAL A 82 9.99 -3.52 -0.67
N VAL A 83 10.43 -2.38 -0.17
CA VAL A 83 9.60 -1.41 0.55
C VAL A 83 9.83 -0.06 -0.09
N ALA A 84 8.76 0.58 -0.55
CA ALA A 84 8.82 1.89 -1.18
C ALA A 84 7.54 2.67 -0.87
N SER A 85 7.60 3.99 -1.04
CA SER A 85 6.42 4.85 -1.03
C SER A 85 5.62 4.70 -2.32
N ASP A 86 4.37 5.18 -2.29
CA ASP A 86 3.49 5.35 -3.45
C ASP A 86 4.18 5.99 -4.66
N GLY A 87 5.08 6.96 -4.48
CA GLY A 87 5.78 7.60 -5.60
C GLY A 87 6.55 6.65 -6.55
N VAL A 88 6.88 5.42 -6.12
CA VAL A 88 7.36 4.37 -7.04
C VAL A 88 6.20 3.68 -7.74
N PHE A 89 5.19 3.26 -6.98
CA PHE A 89 4.08 2.43 -7.45
C PHE A 89 3.00 3.20 -8.22
N GLU A 90 3.01 4.54 -8.16
CA GLU A 90 2.26 5.42 -9.04
C GLU A 90 2.74 5.32 -10.50
N SER A 91 4.02 4.96 -10.71
CA SER A 91 4.65 4.88 -12.03
C SER A 91 4.95 3.46 -12.49
N LEU A 92 5.18 2.53 -11.56
CA LEU A 92 5.63 1.16 -11.85
C LEU A 92 4.77 0.14 -11.13
N SER A 93 4.30 -0.86 -11.84
CA SER A 93 3.73 -2.06 -11.23
C SER A 93 4.79 -2.87 -10.48
N SER A 94 4.36 -3.66 -9.50
CA SER A 94 5.25 -4.55 -8.74
C SER A 94 6.00 -5.54 -9.65
N GLN A 95 5.39 -5.98 -10.74
CA GLN A 95 6.05 -6.82 -11.76
C GLN A 95 7.12 -6.05 -12.56
N GLU A 96 6.93 -4.77 -12.83
CA GLU A 96 7.96 -3.93 -13.48
C GLU A 96 9.15 -3.71 -12.54
N VAL A 97 8.89 -3.43 -11.25
CA VAL A 97 9.94 -3.34 -10.23
C VAL A 97 10.72 -4.65 -10.14
N CYS A 98 10.01 -5.78 -10.10
CA CYS A 98 10.61 -7.12 -10.10
C CYS A 98 11.51 -7.37 -11.33
N SER A 99 11.04 -6.95 -12.52
CA SER A 99 11.79 -7.06 -13.78
C SER A 99 13.07 -6.20 -13.76
N LEU A 100 13.01 -5.00 -13.18
CA LEU A 100 14.18 -4.13 -13.02
C LEU A 100 15.23 -4.74 -12.09
N LEU A 101 14.81 -5.32 -10.96
CA LEU A 101 15.71 -6.00 -10.02
C LEU A 101 16.38 -7.22 -10.66
N GLN A 102 15.66 -7.95 -11.51
CA GLN A 102 16.21 -9.10 -12.21
C GLN A 102 17.31 -8.72 -13.23
N VAL A 103 17.25 -7.52 -13.82
CA VAL A 103 18.29 -7.05 -14.76
C VAL A 103 19.58 -6.68 -14.02
N HIS A 104 19.47 -6.12 -12.81
CA HIS A 104 20.59 -5.55 -12.06
C HIS A 104 21.23 -6.50 -11.03
N SER A 105 20.73 -7.73 -10.92
CA SER A 105 21.29 -8.80 -10.08
C SER A 105 22.31 -9.68 -10.81
N ARG A 106 22.88 -9.17 -11.91
CA ARG A 106 23.90 -9.82 -12.74
C ARG A 106 25.26 -9.18 -12.57
#